data_AF-A0A223RZY0-F1
#
_entry.id   AF-A0A223RZY0-F1
#
_cell.length_a   1.000
_cell.length_b   1.000
_cell.length_c   1.000
_cell.angle_alpha   90.00
_cell.angle_beta   90.00
_cell.angle_gamma   90.00
#
_symmetry.space_group_name_H-M   'P 1'
#
loop_
_entity.id
_entity.type
_entity.pdbx_description
1 polymer ?
#
loop_
_entity_poly.entity_id
_entity_poly.type
_entity_poly.pdbx_seq_one_letter_code
_entity_poly.pdbx_strand_id
1 'polypeptide(L)'
;MTVKNLFLEHMASWELDLQARGRSERTIKRYRDTITLFAAYQADHDRELKAGKAKPAHIRDFLRKRQTDTSPGNAAIDFRNLRAFYNWLVREEEIKVGKNPMLKVGAPKVPRRTSRARSGAHHRTAQDLQGELIRSAPRPRDHSHPPRQRSARLRPGRTPLHP
;
A
#
# COMPACT_ATOMS: atom_id res chain seq x y z
N MET A 1 -22.11 15.16 20.54
CA MET A 1 -22.24 15.33 19.07
C MET A 1 -21.53 14.18 18.39
N THR A 2 -22.12 13.55 17.37
CA THR A 2 -21.43 12.55 16.57
C THR A 2 -20.56 13.26 15.54
N VAL A 3 -19.25 13.30 15.76
CA VAL A 3 -18.29 13.80 14.75
C VAL A 3 -18.48 12.99 13.47
N LYS A 4 -18.82 13.64 12.35
CA LYS A 4 -18.93 12.90 11.09
C LYS A 4 -17.51 12.58 10.67
N ASN A 5 -17.18 11.29 10.68
CA ASN A 5 -15.86 10.86 10.23
C ASN A 5 -15.86 10.77 8.70
N LEU A 6 -15.68 11.93 8.06
CA LEU A 6 -15.79 12.17 6.61
C LEU A 6 -14.66 11.52 5.77
N PHE A 7 -13.85 10.67 6.39
CA PHE A 7 -12.94 9.73 5.72
C PHE A 7 -13.53 8.31 5.66
N LEU A 8 -14.36 7.93 6.63
CA LEU A 8 -15.01 6.63 6.69
C LEU A 8 -16.15 6.48 5.67
N GLU A 9 -16.72 7.59 5.18
CA GLU A 9 -17.72 7.63 4.09
C GLU A 9 -17.30 6.76 2.89
N HIS A 10 -15.99 6.67 2.59
CA HIS A 10 -15.45 5.91 1.45
C HIS A 10 -14.90 4.52 1.79
N MET A 11 -14.85 4.11 3.08
CA MET A 11 -14.10 2.90 3.47
C MET A 11 -14.73 1.60 2.95
N ALA A 12 -16.06 1.48 2.94
CA ALA A 12 -16.72 0.27 2.43
C ALA A 12 -16.37 0.00 0.96
N SER A 13 -16.48 1.03 0.11
CA SER A 13 -16.13 0.97 -1.32
C SER A 13 -14.63 0.71 -1.54
N TRP A 14 -13.75 1.31 -0.72
CA TRP A 14 -12.31 1.07 -0.83
C TRP A 14 -11.89 -0.33 -0.40
N GLU A 15 -12.50 -0.86 0.67
CA GLU A 15 -12.25 -2.21 1.14
C GLU A 15 -12.72 -3.25 0.12
N LEU A 16 -13.84 -3.01 -0.57
CA LEU A 16 -14.31 -3.85 -1.66
C LEU A 16 -13.33 -3.84 -2.86
N ASP A 17 -12.78 -2.68 -3.26
CA ASP A 17 -11.69 -2.62 -4.26
C ASP A 17 -10.46 -3.41 -3.82
N LEU A 18 -10.05 -3.28 -2.56
CA LEU A 18 -8.88 -3.99 -2.03
C LEU A 18 -9.12 -5.52 -1.99
N GLN A 19 -10.31 -5.97 -1.63
CA GLN A 19 -10.72 -7.38 -1.66
C GLN A 19 -10.75 -7.93 -3.09
N ALA A 20 -11.43 -7.24 -4.02
CA ALA A 20 -11.49 -7.62 -5.43
C ALA A 20 -10.10 -7.67 -6.10
N ARG A 21 -9.13 -6.92 -5.58
CA ARG A 21 -7.72 -6.91 -6.02
C ARG A 21 -6.82 -7.87 -5.23
N GLY A 22 -7.40 -8.83 -4.52
CA GLY A 22 -6.67 -9.92 -3.84
C GLY A 22 -5.77 -9.44 -2.70
N ARG A 23 -6.09 -8.33 -2.01
CA ARG A 23 -5.34 -7.91 -0.82
C ARG A 23 -5.77 -8.75 0.38
N SER A 24 -4.80 -9.25 1.13
CA SER A 24 -5.09 -10.01 2.34
C SER A 24 -5.71 -9.12 3.41
N GLU A 25 -6.55 -9.71 4.27
CA GLU A 25 -7.25 -9.03 5.36
C GLU A 25 -6.29 -8.23 6.26
N ARG A 26 -5.11 -8.77 6.55
CA ARG A 26 -4.06 -8.09 7.31
C ARG A 26 -3.59 -6.80 6.63
N THR A 27 -3.53 -6.77 5.30
CA THR A 27 -3.21 -5.56 4.52
C THR A 27 -4.38 -4.59 4.51
N ILE A 28 -5.61 -5.07 4.30
CA ILE A 28 -6.83 -4.25 4.33
C ILE A 28 -7.01 -3.58 5.70
N LYS A 29 -6.91 -4.35 6.79
CA LYS A 29 -6.91 -3.81 8.16
C LYS A 29 -5.81 -2.78 8.37
N ARG A 30 -4.57 -3.04 7.92
CA ARG A 30 -3.48 -2.05 8.08
C ARG A 30 -3.73 -0.76 7.27
N TYR A 31 -4.46 -0.82 6.16
CA TYR A 31 -4.94 0.35 5.45
C TYR A 31 -6.04 1.10 6.23
N ARG A 32 -7.12 0.41 6.62
CA ARG A 32 -8.21 0.93 7.46
C ARG A 32 -7.68 1.63 8.71
N ASP A 33 -6.83 0.94 9.47
CA ASP A 33 -6.23 1.42 10.72
C ASP A 33 -5.51 2.76 10.53
N THR A 34 -4.73 2.94 9.45
CA THR A 34 -4.06 4.22 9.16
C THR A 34 -5.07 5.33 8.85
N ILE A 35 -6.14 5.06 8.09
CA ILE A 35 -7.12 6.11 7.74
C ILE A 35 -7.94 6.50 8.97
N THR A 36 -8.37 5.55 9.80
CA THR A 36 -9.03 5.83 11.07
C THR A 36 -8.13 6.64 12.01
N LEU A 37 -6.84 6.27 12.14
CA LEU A 37 -5.86 7.04 12.92
C LEU A 37 -5.66 8.46 12.40
N PHE A 38 -5.60 8.66 11.07
CA PHE A 38 -5.48 9.98 10.48
C PHE A 38 -6.73 10.83 10.72
N ALA A 39 -7.93 10.25 10.54
CA ALA A 39 -9.18 10.97 10.70
C ALA A 39 -9.47 11.33 12.16
N ALA A 40 -9.17 10.44 13.11
CA ALA A 40 -9.21 10.73 14.55
C ALA A 40 -8.27 11.89 14.88
N TYR A 41 -7.00 11.80 14.47
CA TYR A 41 -6.02 12.87 14.67
C TYR A 41 -6.48 14.22 14.10
N GLN A 42 -7.22 14.24 12.99
CA GLN A 42 -7.81 15.48 12.48
C GLN A 42 -8.99 16.00 13.32
N ALA A 43 -9.86 15.12 13.82
CA ALA A 43 -10.92 15.50 14.75
C ALA A 43 -10.34 16.10 16.06
N ASP A 44 -9.29 15.47 16.61
CA ASP A 44 -8.57 15.92 17.82
C ASP A 44 -7.90 17.30 17.69
N HIS A 45 -7.83 17.87 16.47
CA HIS A 45 -7.25 19.18 16.17
C HIS A 45 -8.31 20.15 15.60
N ASP A 46 -9.58 19.96 15.98
CA ASP A 46 -10.78 20.72 15.61
C ASP A 46 -11.03 20.84 14.09
N ARG A 47 -10.75 19.75 13.34
CA ARG A 47 -10.81 19.74 11.87
C ARG A 47 -11.68 18.61 11.34
N GLU A 48 -12.99 18.83 11.32
CA GLU A 48 -13.94 18.00 10.58
C GLU A 48 -13.71 18.17 9.06
N LEU A 49 -12.98 17.23 8.45
CA LEU A 49 -12.46 17.34 7.08
C LEU A 49 -12.97 16.19 6.19
N LYS A 50 -13.67 16.52 5.10
CA LYS A 50 -13.80 15.60 3.95
C LYS A 50 -12.44 15.33 3.33
N ALA A 51 -12.23 14.12 2.79
CA ALA A 51 -10.96 13.76 2.15
C ALA A 51 -10.51 14.77 1.07
N GLY A 52 -11.41 15.20 0.19
CA GLY A 52 -11.16 16.24 -0.83
C GLY A 52 -10.91 17.67 -0.31
N LYS A 53 -10.92 17.89 1.01
CA LYS A 53 -10.59 19.16 1.69
C LYS A 53 -9.26 19.09 2.47
N ALA A 54 -8.65 17.91 2.60
CA ALA A 54 -7.38 17.75 3.30
C ALA A 54 -6.24 18.50 2.58
N LYS A 55 -5.47 19.29 3.34
CA LYS A 55 -4.31 20.04 2.82
C LYS A 55 -3.03 19.20 3.01
N PRO A 56 -2.00 19.34 2.14
CA PRO A 56 -0.70 18.69 2.34
C PRO A 56 -0.07 18.96 3.72
N ALA A 57 -0.36 20.13 4.31
CA ALA A 57 0.04 20.48 5.67
C ALA A 57 -0.47 19.49 6.72
N HIS A 58 -1.75 19.09 6.66
CA HIS A 58 -2.39 18.21 7.65
C HIS A 58 -1.73 16.83 7.66
N ILE A 59 -1.39 16.31 6.48
CA ILE A 59 -0.71 15.02 6.35
C ILE A 59 0.74 15.10 6.84
N ARG A 60 1.45 16.21 6.59
CA ARG A 60 2.80 16.43 7.17
C ARG A 60 2.73 16.53 8.71
N ASP A 61 1.66 17.11 9.24
CA ASP A 61 1.39 17.23 10.69
C ASP A 61 1.24 15.85 11.32
N PHE A 62 0.30 15.06 10.81
CA PHE A 62 0.09 13.66 11.20
C PHE A 62 1.37 12.83 11.08
N LEU A 63 2.07 12.88 9.94
CA LEU A 63 3.27 12.08 9.74
C LEU A 63 4.42 12.48 10.69
N ARG A 64 4.53 13.77 11.07
CA ARG A 64 5.46 14.23 12.12
C ARG A 64 5.08 13.62 13.48
N LYS A 65 3.81 13.73 13.88
CA LYS A 65 3.28 13.15 15.12
C LYS A 65 3.52 11.63 15.18
N ARG A 66 3.20 10.89 14.11
CA ARG A 66 3.42 9.44 13.97
C ARG A 66 4.90 9.03 14.03
N GLN A 67 5.80 9.89 13.53
CA GLN A 67 7.24 9.68 13.59
C GLN A 67 7.79 9.84 15.01
N THR A 68 7.30 10.83 15.77
CA THR A 68 7.63 11.03 17.19
C THR A 68 7.04 9.94 18.09
N ASP A 69 5.74 9.64 17.93
CA ASP A 69 5.00 8.76 18.84
C ASP A 69 5.34 7.27 18.72
N THR A 70 5.87 6.83 17.56
CA THR A 70 6.06 5.39 17.31
C THR A 70 7.37 5.05 16.62
N SER A 71 7.61 5.53 15.39
CA SER A 71 8.91 5.46 14.70
C SER A 71 8.82 6.10 13.31
N PRO A 72 9.97 6.51 12.71
CA PRO A 72 10.05 6.82 11.29
C PRO A 72 9.55 5.70 10.38
N GLY A 73 9.75 4.43 10.78
CA GLY A 73 9.31 3.25 10.04
C GLY A 73 7.78 3.14 9.94
N ASN A 74 7.07 3.38 11.06
CA ASN A 74 5.61 3.44 11.06
C ASN A 74 5.09 4.65 10.29
N ALA A 75 5.66 5.84 10.47
CA ALA A 75 5.28 7.03 9.68
C ALA A 75 5.44 6.79 8.17
N ALA A 76 6.49 6.07 7.73
CA ALA A 76 6.66 5.69 6.33
C ALA A 76 5.67 4.61 5.84
N ILE A 77 5.17 3.73 6.72
CA ILE A 77 4.03 2.85 6.41
C ILE A 77 2.76 3.69 6.23
N ASP A 78 2.45 4.54 7.20
CA ASP A 78 1.24 5.37 7.22
C ASP A 78 1.21 6.33 6.00
N PHE A 79 2.36 6.88 5.59
CA PHE A 79 2.50 7.64 4.33
C PHE A 79 2.13 6.81 3.09
N ARG A 80 2.58 5.55 2.98
CA ARG A 80 2.26 4.68 1.84
C ARG A 80 0.78 4.31 1.82
N ASN A 81 0.19 4.09 2.99
CA ASN A 81 -1.22 3.75 3.15
C ASN A 81 -2.12 4.94 2.75
N LEU A 82 -1.82 6.15 3.22
CA LEU A 82 -2.48 7.38 2.78
C LEU A 82 -2.32 7.61 1.27
N ARG A 83 -1.13 7.35 0.70
CA ARG A 83 -0.90 7.48 -0.75
C ARG A 83 -1.73 6.48 -1.56
N ALA A 84 -1.94 5.26 -1.05
CA ALA A 84 -2.82 4.28 -1.69
C ALA A 84 -4.29 4.77 -1.68
N PHE A 85 -4.77 5.28 -0.54
CA PHE A 85 -6.14 5.79 -0.41
C PHE A 85 -6.42 7.01 -1.30
N TYR A 86 -5.58 8.05 -1.25
CA TYR A 86 -5.79 9.24 -2.09
C TYR A 86 -5.61 8.97 -3.59
N ASN A 87 -4.86 7.93 -3.98
CA ASN A 87 -4.78 7.50 -5.38
C ASN A 87 -6.01 6.66 -5.80
N TRP A 88 -6.65 5.94 -4.87
CA TRP A 88 -7.95 5.30 -5.10
C TRP A 88 -9.06 6.35 -5.26
N LEU A 89 -9.15 7.34 -4.38
CA LEU A 89 -10.10 8.47 -4.49
C LEU A 89 -9.97 9.25 -5.80
N VAL A 90 -8.78 9.30 -6.41
CA VAL A 90 -8.57 9.92 -7.72
C VAL A 90 -8.98 9.00 -8.88
N ARG A 91 -8.93 7.68 -8.71
CA ARG A 91 -9.31 6.71 -9.75
C ARG A 91 -10.82 6.52 -9.82
N GLU A 92 -11.51 6.47 -8.68
CA GLU A 92 -12.99 6.40 -8.62
C GLU A 92 -13.65 7.79 -8.74
N GLU A 93 -12.90 8.81 -9.17
CA GLU A 93 -13.30 10.22 -9.38
C GLU A 93 -13.84 11.00 -8.16
N GLU A 94 -14.02 10.34 -7.00
CA GLU A 94 -14.36 10.88 -5.67
C GLU A 94 -13.63 12.19 -5.33
N ILE A 95 -12.36 12.33 -5.75
CA ILE A 95 -11.67 13.63 -5.77
C ILE A 95 -10.97 13.87 -7.12
N LYS A 96 -11.08 15.10 -7.65
CA LYS A 96 -10.29 15.55 -8.81
C LYS A 96 -8.79 15.47 -8.49
N VAL A 97 -7.96 15.08 -9.46
CA VAL A 97 -6.48 14.92 -9.33
C VAL A 97 -5.82 16.08 -8.57
N GLY A 98 -6.13 17.33 -8.92
CA GLY A 98 -5.59 18.54 -8.29
C GLY A 98 -6.01 18.79 -6.83
N LYS A 99 -6.89 17.95 -6.26
CA LYS A 99 -7.25 17.93 -4.83
C LYS A 99 -6.50 16.86 -4.03
N ASN A 100 -5.78 15.94 -4.67
CA ASN A 100 -4.98 14.92 -3.97
C ASN A 100 -3.80 15.58 -3.23
N PRO A 101 -3.78 15.60 -1.88
CA PRO A 101 -2.72 16.25 -1.11
C PRO A 101 -1.38 15.51 -1.21
N MET A 102 -1.38 14.21 -1.48
CA MET A 102 -0.17 13.36 -1.54
C MET A 102 0.72 13.67 -2.74
N LEU A 103 0.23 14.44 -3.72
CA LEU A 103 1.05 15.02 -4.79
C LEU A 103 2.10 16.02 -4.26
N LYS A 104 1.87 16.62 -3.09
CA LYS A 104 2.77 17.63 -2.46
C LYS A 104 3.35 17.16 -1.11
N VAL A 105 3.29 15.86 -0.80
CA VAL A 105 3.86 15.28 0.42
C VAL A 105 4.99 14.32 0.05
N GLY A 106 6.21 14.63 0.52
CA GLY A 106 7.35 13.72 0.42
C GLY A 106 7.28 12.60 1.46
N ALA A 107 7.94 11.47 1.19
CA ALA A 107 8.01 10.36 2.13
C ALA A 107 8.85 10.74 3.37
N PRO A 108 8.47 10.31 4.60
CA PRO A 108 9.30 10.49 5.79
C PRO A 108 10.69 9.87 5.64
N LYS A 109 11.73 10.57 6.12
CA LYS A 109 13.11 10.04 6.15
C LYS A 109 13.20 8.93 7.21
N VAL A 110 13.37 7.69 6.77
CA VAL A 110 13.60 6.54 7.65
C VAL A 110 15.11 6.28 7.76
N PRO A 111 15.72 6.37 8.96
CA PRO A 111 17.11 5.95 9.15
C PRO A 111 17.28 4.49 8.74
N ARG A 112 18.28 4.20 7.88
CA ARG A 112 18.56 2.84 7.44
C ARG A 112 19.08 2.03 8.62
N ARG A 113 18.22 1.19 9.21
CA ARG A 113 18.62 0.18 10.22
C ARG A 113 19.76 -0.67 9.64
N THR A 114 20.97 -0.47 10.15
CA THR A 114 22.08 -1.41 10.00
C THR A 114 21.75 -2.64 10.84
N SER A 115 21.06 -3.60 10.22
CA SER A 115 20.91 -4.93 10.80
C SER A 115 22.30 -5.55 10.95
N ARG A 116 22.85 -5.55 12.17
CA ARG A 116 24.02 -6.38 12.52
C ARG A 116 23.75 -7.79 11.99
N ALA A 117 24.61 -8.28 11.10
CA ALA A 117 24.44 -9.59 10.53
C ALA A 117 24.38 -10.62 11.67
N ARG A 118 23.48 -11.61 11.56
CA ARG A 118 23.48 -12.75 12.47
C ARG A 118 24.76 -13.54 12.20
N SER A 119 25.78 -13.39 13.04
CA SER A 119 26.92 -14.30 13.06
C SER A 119 26.39 -15.72 13.24
N GLY A 120 26.69 -16.62 12.30
CA GLY A 120 26.17 -17.98 12.33
C GLY A 120 26.83 -18.79 13.44
N ALA A 121 26.03 -19.37 14.35
CA ALA A 121 26.50 -20.25 15.41
C ALA A 121 25.50 -21.38 15.69
N HIS A 122 25.78 -22.55 15.11
CA HIS A 122 25.49 -23.92 15.59
C HIS A 122 24.12 -24.23 16.26
N HIS A 123 23.14 -24.73 15.47
CA HIS A 123 22.13 -25.70 15.95
C HIS A 123 21.90 -26.85 14.93
N ARG A 124 22.47 -28.02 15.18
CA ARG A 124 22.19 -29.41 14.68
C ARG A 124 22.98 -30.34 15.64
N THR A 125 22.64 -31.59 15.97
CA THR A 125 21.65 -32.60 15.49
C THR A 125 21.20 -33.42 16.76
N ALA A 126 20.49 -34.56 16.80
CA ALA A 126 20.07 -35.56 15.79
C ALA A 126 18.69 -36.23 16.02
N GLN A 127 18.16 -36.23 17.25
CA GLN A 127 16.92 -36.92 17.68
C GLN A 127 15.67 -36.04 17.43
N ASP A 128 14.46 -36.56 17.18
CA ASP A 128 13.95 -37.95 17.29
C ASP A 128 13.52 -38.58 15.93
N LEU A 129 13.13 -39.86 15.94
CA LEU A 129 13.06 -40.75 14.77
C LEU A 129 11.68 -41.41 14.53
N GLN A 130 11.30 -41.47 13.24
CA GLN A 130 10.52 -42.54 12.56
C GLN A 130 9.02 -42.73 12.90
N GLY A 131 8.28 -43.40 11.99
CA GLY A 131 6.82 -43.65 12.04
C GLY A 131 5.99 -42.85 11.02
N GLU A 132 6.34 -42.86 9.72
CA GLU A 132 5.82 -43.79 8.68
C GLU A 132 4.40 -43.49 8.11
N LEU A 133 4.25 -43.77 6.81
CA LEU A 133 3.03 -43.87 6.00
C LEU A 133 1.88 -42.85 6.23
N ILE A 134 1.82 -41.81 5.39
CA ILE A 134 0.81 -41.74 4.30
C ILE A 134 1.49 -41.20 3.02
N ARG A 135 1.16 -41.80 1.86
CA ARG A 135 1.66 -41.38 0.54
C ARG A 135 0.74 -40.31 -0.06
N SER A 136 1.28 -39.25 -0.69
CA SER A 136 1.02 -38.90 -2.12
C SER A 136 1.49 -37.50 -2.54
N ALA A 137 1.92 -37.40 -3.81
CA ALA A 137 2.01 -36.20 -4.65
C ALA A 137 2.88 -34.99 -4.21
N PRO A 138 4.07 -34.79 -4.81
CA PRO A 138 4.67 -33.47 -4.90
C PRO A 138 3.99 -32.62 -5.98
N ARG A 139 4.02 -31.28 -5.86
CA ARG A 139 3.86 -30.35 -7.00
C ARG A 139 4.90 -29.22 -6.96
N PRO A 140 5.36 -28.71 -8.11
CA PRO A 140 6.52 -27.81 -8.16
C PRO A 140 6.15 -26.35 -7.82
N ARG A 141 7.15 -25.56 -7.40
CA ARG A 141 7.08 -24.11 -7.49
C ARG A 141 7.49 -23.66 -8.90
N ASP A 142 6.52 -23.57 -9.79
CA ASP A 142 6.68 -22.82 -11.03
C ASP A 142 6.48 -21.31 -10.75
N HIS A 143 7.37 -20.48 -11.28
CA HIS A 143 7.29 -19.01 -11.22
C HIS A 143 7.26 -18.39 -12.63
N SER A 144 6.53 -19.03 -13.54
CA SER A 144 6.21 -18.55 -14.89
C SER A 144 5.59 -17.16 -14.88
N HIS A 145 6.45 -16.15 -15.00
CA HIS A 145 6.08 -14.77 -15.32
C HIS A 145 5.73 -14.69 -16.82
N PRO A 146 4.50 -14.33 -17.22
CA PRO A 146 4.21 -14.06 -18.63
C PRO A 146 4.97 -12.79 -19.06
N PRO A 147 5.73 -12.82 -20.17
CA PRO A 147 6.40 -11.64 -20.68
C PRO A 147 5.38 -10.60 -21.16
N ARG A 148 5.65 -9.32 -20.89
CA ARG A 148 4.82 -8.21 -21.37
C ARG A 148 4.88 -8.12 -22.89
N GLN A 149 3.84 -8.55 -23.59
CA GLN A 149 3.73 -8.33 -25.03
C GLN A 149 3.72 -6.82 -25.33
N ARG A 150 4.74 -6.34 -26.04
CA ARG A 150 4.69 -5.05 -26.73
C ARG A 150 3.94 -5.25 -28.04
N SER A 151 2.71 -4.74 -28.13
CA SER A 151 1.95 -4.74 -29.38
C SER A 151 2.64 -3.85 -30.43
N ALA A 152 3.46 -4.44 -31.29
CA ALA A 152 4.03 -3.76 -32.44
C ALA A 152 2.92 -3.44 -33.46
N ARG A 153 2.71 -2.16 -33.76
CA ARG A 153 1.84 -1.76 -34.87
C ARG A 153 2.55 -2.01 -36.20
N LEU A 154 2.35 -3.19 -36.77
CA LEU A 154 2.68 -3.43 -38.17
C LEU A 154 1.80 -2.54 -39.06
N ARG A 155 2.44 -1.78 -39.95
CA ARG A 155 1.81 -1.21 -41.16
C ARG A 155 2.55 -1.80 -42.37
N PRO A 156 1.86 -2.32 -43.39
CA PRO A 156 2.51 -2.89 -44.56
C PRO A 156 3.08 -1.80 -45.49
N GLY A 157 4.28 -2.04 -46.03
CA GLY A 157 4.60 -1.68 -47.42
C GLY A 157 4.13 -2.82 -48.34
N ARG A 158 4.18 -2.74 -49.67
CA ARG A 158 4.89 -1.83 -50.60
C ARG A 158 3.86 -1.35 -51.67
N THR A 159 4.15 -0.74 -52.83
CA THR A 159 5.28 -0.78 -53.78
C THR A 159 5.39 0.56 -54.55
N PRO A 160 6.50 0.85 -55.26
CA PRO A 160 6.67 2.08 -56.04
C PRO A 160 6.30 1.89 -57.52
N LEU A 161 6.19 3.01 -58.26
CA LEU A 161 6.39 3.07 -59.71
C LEU A 161 6.82 4.50 -60.11
N HIS A 162 7.93 4.59 -60.85
CA HIS A 162 8.34 5.71 -61.72
C HIS A 162 7.88 5.35 -63.17
N PRO A 163 7.83 6.25 -64.18
CA PRO A 163 8.81 7.30 -64.49
C PRO A 163 8.46 8.70 -63.98
#